data_AF-A0A0R2Q914-F1
#
_entry.id   AF-A0A0R2Q914-F1
#
_cell.length_a   1.000
_cell.length_b   1.000
_cell.length_c   1.000
_cell.angle_alpha   90.00
_cell.angle_beta   90.00
_cell.angle_gamma   90.00
#
_symmetry.space_group_name_H-M   'P 1'
#
loop_
_entity.id
_entity.type
_entity.pdbx_description
1 polymer ?
#
loop_
_entity_poly.entity_id
_entity_poly.type
_entity_poly.pdbx_seq_one_letter_code
_entity_poly.pdbx_strand_id
1 'polypeptide(L)'
;MEEIERQWVHSVLSLDEFDLWNKMMVQDRRHSVLVGRRFVKYRPTASHVEIAGVLLHDVGKSASRLGTLARVFATLVGPRTKRLRQYHNHENIGAEMLRSIGSDEITISMVEGSCVSGLKDALDRADDI
;
A
#
# COMPACT_ATOMS: atom_id res chain seq x y z
N MET A 1 -6.17 15.18 5.07
CA MET A 1 -6.99 13.97 5.13
C MET A 1 -8.10 14.32 6.08
N GLU A 2 -9.33 14.17 5.63
CA GLU A 2 -10.49 14.52 6.45
C GLU A 2 -10.58 13.55 7.63
N GLU A 3 -11.08 14.01 8.78
CA GLU A 3 -11.20 13.18 10.00
C GLU A 3 -11.98 11.89 9.74
N ILE A 4 -13.00 11.97 8.88
CA ILE A 4 -13.83 10.84 8.45
C ILE A 4 -13.01 9.77 7.72
N GLU A 5 -12.08 10.18 6.84
CA GLU A 5 -11.21 9.24 6.12
C GLU A 5 -10.29 8.49 7.07
N ARG A 6 -9.76 9.19 8.07
CA ARG A 6 -8.88 8.60 9.08
C ARG A 6 -9.63 7.64 9.98
N GLN A 7 -10.86 7.96 10.39
CA GLN A 7 -11.73 7.07 11.15
C GLN A 7 -12.06 5.80 10.36
N TRP A 8 -12.34 5.92 9.07
CA TRP A 8 -12.57 4.76 8.22
C TRP A 8 -11.34 3.86 8.14
N VAL A 9 -10.15 4.42 7.91
CA VAL A 9 -8.90 3.64 7.91
C VAL A 9 -8.67 2.93 9.25
N HIS A 10 -8.90 3.63 10.36
CA HIS A 10 -8.77 3.05 11.71
C HIS A 10 -9.82 1.95 11.98
N SER A 11 -10.96 1.95 11.28
CA SER A 11 -11.97 0.88 11.42
C SER A 11 -11.62 -0.39 10.64
N VAL A 12 -10.73 -0.28 9.65
CA VAL A 12 -10.31 -1.39 8.78
C VAL A 12 -9.00 -2.02 9.25
N LEU A 13 -8.01 -1.18 9.59
CA LEU A 13 -6.68 -1.64 9.95
C LEU A 13 -6.59 -2.04 11.41
N SER A 14 -5.77 -3.06 11.71
CA SER A 14 -5.30 -3.29 13.07
C SER A 14 -4.45 -2.12 13.57
N LEU A 15 -4.16 -2.08 14.88
CA LEU A 15 -3.34 -1.01 15.47
C LEU A 15 -1.94 -0.94 14.83
N ASP A 16 -1.29 -2.09 14.63
CA ASP A 16 0.07 -2.15 14.08
C ASP A 16 0.09 -1.79 12.57
N GLU A 17 -0.93 -2.20 11.82
CA GLU A 17 -1.10 -1.81 10.42
C GLU A 17 -1.37 -0.31 10.28
N PHE A 18 -2.20 0.24 11.16
CA PHE A 18 -2.49 1.67 11.21
C PHE A 18 -1.22 2.48 11.50
N ASP A 19 -0.35 2.00 12.39
CA ASP A 19 0.94 2.62 12.68
C ASP A 19 1.89 2.58 11.48
N LEU A 20 1.89 1.51 10.67
CA LEU A 20 2.62 1.47 9.41
C LEU A 20 2.03 2.44 8.39
N TRP A 21 0.71 2.44 8.20
CA TRP A 21 0.03 3.36 7.30
C TRP A 21 0.32 4.82 7.69
N ASN A 22 0.35 5.16 8.98
CA ASN A 22 0.63 6.51 9.45
C ASN A 22 2.08 6.97 9.15
N LYS A 23 3.00 6.04 8.92
CA LYS A 23 4.40 6.30 8.50
C LYS A 23 4.53 6.53 6.99
N MET A 24 3.54 6.17 6.17
CA MET A 24 3.52 6.47 4.72
C MET A 24 3.53 7.98 4.48
N MET A 25 4.02 8.42 3.32
CA MET A 25 3.96 9.85 2.98
C MET A 25 2.51 10.33 2.91
N VAL A 26 2.25 11.59 3.24
CA VAL A 26 0.88 12.17 3.25
C VAL A 26 0.15 11.96 1.91
N GLN A 27 0.88 12.07 0.81
CA GLN A 27 0.37 11.83 -0.54
C GLN A 27 0.01 10.35 -0.76
N ASP A 28 0.83 9.42 -0.30
CA ASP A 28 0.64 7.98 -0.48
C ASP A 28 -0.54 7.51 0.39
N ARG A 29 -0.73 8.09 1.59
CA ARG A 29 -1.93 7.85 2.42
C ARG A 29 -3.22 8.34 1.77
N ARG A 30 -3.21 9.56 1.20
CA ARG A 30 -4.37 10.12 0.50
C ARG A 30 -4.72 9.28 -0.72
N HIS A 31 -3.70 8.88 -1.47
CA HIS A 31 -3.84 8.01 -2.61
C HIS A 31 -4.43 6.65 -2.19
N SER A 32 -3.88 5.98 -1.17
CA SER A 32 -4.41 4.69 -0.74
C SER A 32 -5.85 4.75 -0.22
N VAL A 33 -6.26 5.85 0.43
CA VAL A 33 -7.67 6.08 0.79
C VAL A 33 -8.56 6.22 -0.46
N LEU A 34 -8.14 6.98 -1.46
CA LEU A 34 -8.88 7.13 -2.72
C LEU A 34 -9.07 5.77 -3.42
N VAL A 35 -7.98 5.01 -3.58
CA VAL A 35 -8.00 3.68 -4.17
C VAL A 35 -8.89 2.75 -3.34
N GLY A 36 -8.77 2.78 -2.01
CA GLY A 36 -9.61 2.03 -1.10
C GLY A 36 -11.09 2.31 -1.30
N ARG A 37 -11.52 3.57 -1.39
CA ARG A 37 -12.94 3.93 -1.63
C ARG A 37 -13.45 3.42 -2.98
N ARG A 38 -12.63 3.47 -4.03
CA ARG A 38 -12.96 2.92 -5.34
C ARG A 38 -13.06 1.40 -5.29
N PHE A 39 -12.15 0.76 -4.57
CA PHE A 39 -12.13 -0.68 -4.38
C PHE A 39 -13.40 -1.17 -3.68
N VAL A 40 -13.85 -0.55 -2.59
CA VAL A 40 -15.10 -0.97 -1.92
C VAL A 40 -16.34 -0.71 -2.79
N LYS A 41 -16.30 0.32 -3.65
CA LYS A 41 -17.37 0.55 -4.63
C LYS A 41 -17.42 -0.54 -5.71
N TYR A 42 -16.25 -1.02 -6.12
CA TYR A 42 -16.12 -2.09 -7.12
C TYR A 42 -16.38 -3.49 -6.54
N ARG A 43 -15.97 -3.73 -5.29
CA ARG A 43 -16.24 -4.94 -4.50
C ARG A 43 -16.92 -4.58 -3.18
N PRO A 44 -18.26 -4.39 -3.18
CA PRO A 44 -19.02 -4.08 -1.96
C PRO A 44 -18.94 -5.17 -0.87
N THR A 45 -18.61 -6.40 -1.28
CA THR A 45 -18.44 -7.55 -0.38
C THR A 45 -16.98 -7.78 0.01
N ALA A 46 -16.09 -6.80 -0.21
CA ALA A 46 -14.70 -6.90 0.21
C ALA A 46 -14.61 -7.03 1.73
N SER A 47 -13.81 -7.98 2.18
CA SER A 47 -13.46 -8.19 3.57
C SER A 47 -12.51 -7.09 4.09
N HIS A 48 -12.41 -6.95 5.42
CA HIS A 48 -11.48 -5.99 6.01
C HIS A 48 -10.02 -6.24 5.61
N VAL A 49 -9.59 -7.50 5.47
CA VAL A 49 -8.21 -7.85 5.08
C VAL A 49 -7.89 -7.50 3.63
N GLU A 50 -8.87 -7.59 2.72
CA GLU A 50 -8.72 -7.14 1.34
C GLU A 50 -8.62 -5.60 1.28
N ILE A 51 -9.47 -4.89 2.03
CA ILE A 51 -9.43 -3.43 2.10
C ILE A 51 -8.12 -2.95 2.76
N ALA A 52 -7.63 -3.66 3.79
CA ALA A 52 -6.33 -3.40 4.40
C ALA A 52 -5.20 -3.53 3.38
N GLY A 53 -5.23 -4.58 2.55
CA GLY A 53 -4.26 -4.77 1.45
C GLY A 53 -4.23 -3.57 0.50
N VAL A 54 -5.39 -3.03 0.14
CA VAL A 54 -5.48 -1.81 -0.69
C VAL A 54 -4.93 -0.58 0.02
N LEU A 55 -5.25 -0.37 1.30
CA LEU A 55 -4.78 0.78 2.07
C LEU A 55 -3.25 0.78 2.27
N LEU A 56 -2.65 -0.40 2.27
CA LEU A 56 -1.23 -0.65 2.57
C LEU A 56 -0.39 -1.03 1.34
N HIS A 57 -0.94 -1.11 0.13
CA HIS A 57 -0.22 -1.57 -1.07
C HIS A 57 1.09 -0.81 -1.32
N ASP A 58 1.13 0.45 -0.90
CA ASP A 58 2.28 1.34 -1.05
C ASP A 58 3.15 1.49 0.21
N VAL A 59 2.88 0.72 1.27
CA VAL A 59 3.53 0.89 2.58
C VAL A 59 5.05 0.74 2.51
N GLY A 60 5.54 -0.15 1.65
CA GLY A 60 6.98 -0.37 1.44
C GLY A 60 7.72 0.84 0.85
N LYS A 61 7.02 1.80 0.22
CA LYS A 61 7.62 3.06 -0.23
C LYS A 61 8.20 3.86 0.95
N SER A 62 7.66 3.69 2.16
CA SER A 62 8.12 4.32 3.41
C SER A 62 9.56 3.96 3.78
N ALA A 63 10.02 2.74 3.47
CA ALA A 63 11.39 2.29 3.76
C ALA A 63 12.44 3.03 2.92
N SER A 64 12.07 3.49 1.73
CA SER A 64 13.05 4.06 0.80
C SER A 64 13.58 5.44 1.23
N ARG A 65 12.85 6.16 2.12
CA ARG A 65 13.12 7.58 2.50
C ARG A 65 13.48 8.46 1.28
N LEU A 66 13.04 8.10 0.08
CA LEU A 66 13.33 8.83 -1.15
C LEU A 66 12.29 9.94 -1.25
N GLY A 67 12.71 11.19 -1.06
CA GLY A 67 11.86 12.34 -1.40
C GLY A 67 11.43 12.28 -2.87
N THR A 68 10.37 13.01 -3.24
CA THR A 68 9.79 13.00 -4.60
C THR A 68 10.84 13.21 -5.71
N LEU A 69 11.86 14.04 -5.49
CA LEU A 69 12.97 14.26 -6.44
C LEU A 69 13.88 13.05 -6.63
N ALA A 70 14.08 12.26 -5.57
CA ALA A 70 14.90 11.07 -5.63
C ALA A 70 14.14 9.90 -6.29
N ARG A 71 12.79 9.91 -6.29
CA ARG A 71 11.94 9.01 -7.08
C ARG A 71 12.01 9.31 -8.58
N VAL A 72 12.02 10.57 -9.00
CA VAL A 72 12.21 10.95 -10.43
C VAL A 72 13.59 10.51 -10.93
N PHE A 73 14.65 10.74 -10.14
CA PHE A 73 15.99 10.24 -10.44
C PHE A 73 16.07 8.70 -10.45
N ALA A 74 15.26 8.03 -9.62
CA ALA A 74 15.20 6.57 -9.61
C ALA A 74 14.71 5.99 -10.93
N THR A 75 13.65 6.57 -11.49
CA THR A 75 13.08 6.18 -12.78
C THR A 75 14.07 6.40 -13.93
N LEU A 76 14.89 7.45 -13.87
CA LEU A 76 15.88 7.78 -14.90
C LEU A 76 17.15 6.93 -14.85
N VAL A 77 17.61 6.53 -13.65
CA VAL A 77 18.93 5.92 -13.48
C VAL A 77 18.86 4.39 -13.37
N GLY A 78 17.69 3.81 -13.11
CA GLY A 78 17.52 2.36 -12.90
C GLY A 78 18.21 1.85 -11.63
N PRO A 79 18.25 0.53 -11.35
CA PRO A 79 18.63 -0.05 -10.07
C PRO A 79 20.15 -0.04 -9.80
N ARG A 80 20.81 1.12 -9.96
CA ARG A 80 22.27 1.26 -9.82
C ARG A 80 22.75 1.38 -8.37
N THR A 81 21.87 1.71 -7.42
CA THR A 81 22.20 1.82 -5.98
C THR A 81 21.26 0.99 -5.10
N LYS A 82 21.68 0.65 -3.86
CA LYS A 82 20.88 -0.15 -2.89
C LYS A 82 19.48 0.44 -2.64
N ARG A 83 19.38 1.77 -2.65
CA ARG A 83 18.15 2.53 -2.45
C ARG A 83 17.19 2.44 -3.65
N LEU A 84 17.72 2.31 -4.86
CA LEU A 84 16.95 2.13 -6.10
C LEU A 84 16.45 0.69 -6.24
N ARG A 85 17.26 -0.28 -5.82
CA ARG A 85 16.80 -1.67 -5.66
C ARG A 85 15.65 -1.78 -4.65
N GLN A 86 15.73 -1.08 -3.52
CA GLN A 86 14.63 -1.05 -2.54
C GLN A 86 13.36 -0.37 -3.08
N TYR A 87 13.50 0.65 -3.93
CA TYR A 87 12.35 1.27 -4.61
C TYR A 87 11.69 0.31 -5.62
N HIS A 88 12.47 -0.41 -6.42
CA HIS A 88 11.91 -1.45 -7.31
C HIS A 88 11.38 -2.68 -6.56
N ASN A 89 11.74 -2.84 -5.29
CA ASN A 89 11.33 -3.96 -4.44
C ASN A 89 10.39 -3.52 -3.31
N HIS A 90 9.70 -2.39 -3.46
CA HIS A 90 8.86 -1.82 -2.41
C HIS A 90 7.68 -2.73 -2.07
N GLU A 91 7.17 -3.50 -3.02
CA GLU A 91 6.18 -4.56 -2.82
C GLU A 91 6.68 -5.61 -1.82
N ASN A 92 7.84 -6.22 -2.07
CA ASN A 92 8.45 -7.21 -1.16
C ASN A 92 8.83 -6.62 0.21
N ILE A 93 9.31 -5.37 0.25
CA ILE A 93 9.60 -4.69 1.52
C ILE A 93 8.32 -4.43 2.31
N GLY A 94 7.26 -3.99 1.63
CA GLY A 94 5.94 -3.79 2.24
C GLY A 94 5.40 -5.09 2.82
N ALA A 95 5.48 -6.19 2.07
CA ALA A 95 5.08 -7.50 2.54
C ALA A 95 5.93 -8.00 3.72
N GLU A 96 7.24 -7.76 3.74
CA GLU A 96 8.09 -8.09 4.89
C GLU A 96 7.71 -7.28 6.14
N MET A 97 7.40 -5.98 5.98
CA MET A 97 6.89 -5.15 7.07
C MET A 97 5.60 -5.73 7.66
N LEU A 98 4.66 -6.11 6.80
CA LEU A 98 3.37 -6.68 7.21
C LEU A 98 3.54 -8.05 7.88
N ARG A 99 4.40 -8.92 7.35
CA ARG A 99 4.77 -10.18 8.00
C ARG A 99 5.34 -9.96 9.40
N SER A 100 6.19 -8.94 9.58
CA SER A 100 6.84 -8.67 10.87
C SER A 100 5.87 -8.24 11.98
N ILE A 101 4.69 -7.72 11.62
CA ILE A 101 3.63 -7.34 12.55
C ILE A 101 2.47 -8.35 12.61
N GLY A 102 2.58 -9.47 11.89
CA GLY A 102 1.57 -10.53 11.92
C GLY A 102 0.27 -10.19 11.16
N SER A 103 0.34 -9.37 10.11
CA SER A 103 -0.81 -9.10 9.23
C SER A 103 -1.35 -10.36 8.56
N ASP A 104 -2.60 -10.29 8.08
CA ASP A 104 -3.25 -11.39 7.36
C ASP A 104 -2.54 -11.71 6.03
N GLU A 105 -2.51 -12.99 5.64
CA GLU A 105 -1.84 -13.44 4.41
C GLU A 105 -2.47 -12.83 3.15
N ILE A 106 -3.79 -12.55 3.15
CA ILE A 106 -4.44 -11.86 2.03
C ILE A 106 -3.91 -10.44 1.93
N THR A 107 -3.82 -9.72 3.05
CA THR A 107 -3.24 -8.36 3.09
C THR A 107 -1.79 -8.38 2.58
N ILE A 108 -0.97 -9.32 3.05
CA ILE A 108 0.43 -9.47 2.61
C ILE A 108 0.51 -9.75 1.12
N SER A 109 -0.22 -10.76 0.63
CA SER A 109 -0.20 -11.18 -0.79
C SER A 109 -0.67 -10.08 -1.75
N MET A 110 -1.59 -9.22 -1.31
CA MET A 110 -2.01 -8.05 -2.10
C MET A 110 -0.89 -7.01 -2.22
N VAL A 111 -0.11 -6.78 -1.16
CA VAL A 111 1.02 -5.82 -1.18
C VAL A 111 2.21 -6.32 -1.98
N GLU A 112 2.52 -7.62 -1.96
CA GLU A 112 3.59 -8.20 -2.79
C GLU A 112 3.15 -8.57 -4.22
N GLY A 113 1.87 -8.40 -4.56
CA GLY A 113 1.34 -8.72 -5.88
C GLY A 113 1.17 -10.22 -6.16
N SER A 114 1.25 -11.08 -5.15
CA SER A 114 1.09 -12.55 -5.26
C SER A 114 -0.37 -13.03 -5.06
N CYS A 115 -1.28 -12.11 -4.73
CA CYS A 115 -2.70 -12.44 -4.53
C CYS A 115 -3.38 -13.00 -5.80
N VAL A 116 -4.55 -13.63 -5.61
CA VAL A 116 -5.34 -14.17 -6.72
C VAL A 116 -5.63 -13.10 -7.78
N SER A 117 -5.60 -13.47 -9.06
CA SER A 117 -5.71 -12.53 -10.18
C SER A 117 -6.92 -11.59 -10.07
N GLY A 118 -8.09 -12.10 -9.64
CA GLY A 118 -9.28 -11.28 -9.48
C GLY A 118 -9.20 -10.21 -8.36
N LEU A 119 -8.31 -10.36 -7.38
CA LEU A 119 -8.01 -9.32 -6.39
C LEU A 119 -7.01 -8.31 -6.92
N LYS A 120 -5.97 -8.79 -7.59
CA LYS A 120 -5.00 -7.92 -8.26
C LYS A 120 -5.67 -7.02 -9.31
N ASP A 121 -6.50 -7.59 -10.19
CA ASP A 121 -7.23 -6.83 -11.20
C ASP A 121 -8.17 -5.78 -10.58
N ALA A 122 -8.77 -6.10 -9.43
CA ALA A 122 -9.65 -5.19 -8.71
C ALA A 122 -8.88 -4.03 -8.07
N LEU A 123 -7.69 -4.32 -7.51
CA LEU A 123 -6.77 -3.30 -7.00
C LEU A 123 -6.26 -2.42 -8.14
N ASP A 124 -5.73 -3.00 -9.20
CA ASP A 124 -5.20 -2.29 -10.38
C ASP A 124 -6.28 -1.37 -10.98
N ARG A 125 -7.52 -1.86 -11.13
CA ARG A 125 -8.65 -1.05 -11.61
C ARG A 125 -9.06 0.08 -10.67
N ALA A 126 -8.93 -0.12 -9.36
CA ALA A 126 -9.21 0.92 -8.38
C ALA A 126 -8.11 2.00 -8.37
N ASP A 127 -6.88 1.60 -8.69
CA ASP A 127 -5.70 2.43 -8.77
C ASP A 127 -5.65 3.27 -10.06
N ASP A 128 -6.07 2.69 -11.19
CA ASP A 128 -6.16 3.37 -12.48
C ASP A 128 -7.04 4.65 -12.39
N ILE A 129 -6.50 5.75 -12.93
CA ILE A 129 -7.14 7.07 -13.00
C ILE A 129 -7.86 7.25 -14.34
#